data_AF-A0A078MKR4-F1
#
_entry.id   AF-A0A078MKR4-F1
#
_cell.length_a   1.000
_cell.length_b   1.000
_cell.length_c   1.000
_cell.angle_alpha   90.00
_cell.angle_beta   90.00
_cell.angle_gamma   90.00
#
_symmetry.space_group_name_H-M   'P 1'
#
loop_
_entity.id
_entity.type
_entity.pdbx_description
1 polymer ?
#
loop_
_entity_poly.entity_id
_entity_poly.type
_entity_poly.pdbx_seq_one_letter_code
_entity_poly.pdbx_strand_id
1 'polypeptide(L)'
;MKSGPRKVRNGARLAGSGLANCIIGAFFLMATVLFLLYAPKAEIPSAWIPALLSSLVLGVWFLGFAPAKRWTSPLVFLVFIGGWFWLSAAPALAWFGGFVAGTNFGAGLRSRKTGRRSANPPEWAVDGRAFSGTDAAREAALAALRMLDTPGSNGRLTVLYESAGFEAAGGGGIGFVCHRSSNTADDGAWAVLSRDQPNAAPSIEVSMGNAKAFMPLRLVHDLGAAEAALTEFFASPVLTSYGPAWVTGPEAEATRLNTRR
;
A
#
# COMPACT_ATOMS: atom_id res chain seq x y z
N MET A 1 -29.40 -14.71 -30.69
CA MET A 1 -28.40 -13.80 -31.29
C MET A 1 -27.21 -13.69 -30.34
N LYS A 2 -26.00 -13.95 -30.85
CA LYS A 2 -24.72 -13.93 -30.12
C LYS A 2 -24.30 -12.49 -29.84
N SER A 3 -23.96 -12.15 -28.59
CA SER A 3 -23.11 -10.99 -28.27
C SER A 3 -21.89 -11.49 -27.49
N GLY A 4 -20.74 -11.43 -28.13
CA GLY A 4 -19.50 -12.12 -27.72
C GLY A 4 -18.79 -11.56 -26.49
N PRO A 5 -17.71 -12.24 -26.05
CA PRO A 5 -16.94 -11.87 -24.87
C PRO A 5 -16.12 -10.60 -25.12
N ARG A 6 -16.31 -9.59 -24.26
CA ARG A 6 -15.54 -8.35 -24.27
C ARG A 6 -14.16 -8.61 -23.66
N LYS A 7 -13.21 -9.01 -24.51
CA LYS A 7 -11.78 -9.06 -24.18
C LYS A 7 -11.24 -7.63 -24.18
N VAL A 8 -11.17 -6.97 -23.02
CA VAL A 8 -10.43 -5.70 -22.87
C VAL A 8 -9.20 -5.95 -22.01
N ARG A 9 -8.12 -6.22 -22.75
CA ARG A 9 -6.69 -6.00 -22.48
C ARG A 9 -6.28 -5.81 -21.01
N ASN A 10 -5.66 -6.87 -20.51
CA ASN A 10 -4.46 -6.83 -19.69
C ASN A 10 -3.47 -5.76 -20.22
N GLY A 11 -3.58 -4.53 -19.73
CA GLY A 11 -2.46 -3.62 -19.64
C GLY A 11 -1.69 -4.05 -18.41
N ALA A 12 -0.48 -4.58 -18.62
CA ALA A 12 0.44 -5.01 -17.58
C ALA A 12 0.34 -4.11 -16.33
N ARG A 13 -0.13 -4.69 -15.21
CA ARG A 13 0.08 -4.11 -13.88
C ARG A 13 1.53 -3.69 -13.85
N LEU A 14 1.77 -2.38 -13.75
CA LEU A 14 3.09 -1.77 -13.78
C LEU A 14 4.05 -2.66 -13.00
N ALA A 15 4.97 -3.25 -13.75
CA ALA A 15 6.07 -4.05 -13.25
C ALA A 15 6.62 -3.38 -11.98
N GLY A 16 6.77 -4.20 -10.93
CA GLY A 16 6.91 -3.79 -9.53
C GLY A 16 7.53 -2.41 -9.36
N SER A 17 6.81 -1.51 -8.69
CA SER A 17 7.05 -0.08 -8.44
C SER A 17 8.46 0.50 -8.73
N GLY A 18 9.54 -0.22 -8.44
CA GLY A 18 10.89 0.14 -8.85
C GLY A 18 11.17 0.17 -10.36
N LEU A 19 10.62 -0.73 -11.18
CA LEU A 19 10.81 -0.69 -12.65
C LEU A 19 10.12 0.53 -13.25
N ALA A 20 8.89 0.82 -12.81
CA ALA A 20 8.14 2.01 -13.21
C ALA A 20 8.92 3.30 -12.93
N ASN A 21 9.50 3.42 -11.74
CA ASN A 21 10.34 4.57 -11.37
C ASN A 21 11.58 4.67 -12.27
N CYS A 22 12.26 3.56 -12.59
CA CYS A 22 13.39 3.58 -13.53
C CYS A 22 12.99 4.02 -14.94
N ILE A 23 11.81 3.61 -15.44
CA ILE A 23 11.29 4.02 -16.75
C ILE A 23 11.00 5.52 -16.78
N ILE A 24 10.34 6.04 -15.74
CA ILE A 24 10.07 7.47 -15.60
C ILE A 24 11.39 8.25 -15.55
N GLY A 25 12.36 7.78 -14.74
CA GLY A 25 13.68 8.40 -14.66
C GLY A 25 14.43 8.42 -15.99
N ALA A 26 14.38 7.32 -16.75
CA ALA A 26 14.98 7.22 -18.09
C ALA A 26 14.32 8.18 -19.08
N PHE A 27 12.99 8.33 -19.03
CA PHE A 27 12.26 9.28 -19.88
C PHE A 27 12.70 10.72 -19.63
N PHE A 28 12.77 11.15 -18.37
CA PHE A 28 13.22 12.50 -18.01
C PHE A 28 14.68 12.75 -18.38
N LEU A 29 15.56 11.77 -18.15
CA LEU A 29 16.97 11.86 -18.56
C LEU A 29 17.08 12.01 -20.08
N MET A 30 16.37 11.18 -20.84
CA MET A 30 16.43 11.15 -22.30
C MET A 30 15.85 12.44 -22.90
N ALA A 31 14.73 12.94 -22.38
CA ALA A 31 14.16 14.22 -22.77
C ALA A 31 15.12 15.40 -22.50
N THR A 32 15.80 15.38 -21.34
CA THR A 32 16.79 16.42 -20.98
C THR A 32 18.02 16.36 -21.87
N VAL A 33 18.49 15.14 -22.21
CA VAL A 33 19.62 14.95 -23.14
C VAL A 33 19.25 15.36 -24.56
N LEU A 34 18.04 15.06 -25.06
CA LEU A 34 17.61 15.59 -26.36
C LEU A 34 17.54 17.11 -26.35
N PHE A 35 16.98 17.71 -25.31
CA PHE A 35 16.93 19.15 -25.17
C PHE A 35 18.34 19.77 -25.25
N LEU A 36 19.32 19.17 -24.56
CA LEU A 36 20.73 19.56 -24.63
C LEU A 36 21.33 19.44 -26.03
N LEU A 37 21.00 18.38 -26.76
CA LEU A 37 21.55 18.10 -28.09
C LEU A 37 20.96 18.97 -29.20
N TYR A 38 19.69 19.36 -29.05
CA TYR A 38 18.96 20.22 -30.00
C TYR A 38 19.03 21.71 -29.63
N ALA A 39 19.64 22.06 -28.50
CA ALA A 39 19.94 23.45 -28.18
C ALA A 39 20.92 24.03 -29.23
N PRO A 40 20.72 25.29 -29.68
CA PRO A 40 21.62 25.91 -30.64
C PRO A 40 23.06 25.85 -30.12
N LYS A 41 23.98 25.28 -30.93
CA LYS A 41 25.38 24.95 -30.54
C LYS A 41 26.19 26.14 -29.98
N ALA A 42 25.75 27.38 -30.21
CA ALA A 42 26.34 28.59 -29.64
C ALA A 42 26.07 28.76 -28.14
N GLU A 43 25.16 27.97 -27.55
CA GLU A 43 24.64 28.12 -26.19
C GLU A 43 24.68 26.84 -25.36
N ILE A 44 25.66 25.94 -25.56
CA ILE A 44 25.91 24.86 -24.59
C ILE A 44 27.09 25.27 -23.69
N PRO A 45 26.88 26.11 -22.64
CA PRO A 45 27.87 26.35 -21.61
C PRO A 45 28.33 25.02 -21.02
N SER A 46 29.64 24.89 -20.83
CA SER A 46 30.30 23.77 -20.16
C SER A 46 29.71 23.44 -18.77
N ALA A 47 28.90 24.33 -18.18
CA ALA A 47 28.22 24.17 -16.91
C ALA A 47 26.97 23.26 -16.94
N TRP A 48 26.36 22.97 -18.10
CA TRP A 48 25.10 22.20 -18.12
C TRP A 48 25.31 20.71 -17.88
N ILE A 49 26.38 20.14 -18.44
CA ILE A 49 26.76 18.74 -18.24
C ILE A 49 27.09 18.45 -16.76
N PRO A 50 27.94 19.23 -16.05
CA PRO A 50 28.19 18.99 -14.63
C PRO A 50 26.95 19.27 -13.77
N ALA A 51 26.07 20.21 -14.13
CA ALA A 51 24.80 20.43 -13.42
C ALA A 51 23.85 19.22 -13.54
N LEU A 52 23.75 18.62 -14.72
CA LEU A 52 22.96 17.40 -14.95
C LEU A 52 23.53 16.21 -14.20
N LEU A 53 24.85 15.99 -14.28
CA LEU A 53 25.50 14.85 -13.62
C LEU A 53 25.46 14.97 -12.10
N SER A 54 25.73 16.16 -11.55
CA SER A 54 25.71 16.38 -10.09
C SER A 54 24.29 16.20 -9.52
N SER A 55 23.28 16.77 -10.16
CA SER A 55 21.88 16.61 -9.74
C SER A 55 21.39 15.16 -9.86
N LEU A 56 21.80 14.44 -10.90
CA LEU A 56 21.52 13.01 -11.08
C LEU A 56 22.12 12.18 -9.93
N VAL A 57 23.40 12.37 -9.62
CA VAL A 57 24.09 11.65 -8.54
C VAL A 57 23.44 11.97 -7.20
N LEU A 58 23.14 13.25 -6.93
CA LEU A 58 22.45 13.67 -5.71
C LEU A 58 21.08 13.01 -5.58
N GLY A 59 20.27 13.05 -6.64
CA GLY A 59 18.94 12.42 -6.65
C GLY A 59 19.00 10.91 -6.36
N VAL A 60 19.94 10.19 -7.00
CA VAL A 60 20.14 8.75 -6.76
C VAL A 60 20.58 8.48 -5.33
N TRP A 61 21.48 9.30 -4.78
CA TRP A 61 22.01 9.10 -3.45
C TRP A 61 20.96 9.32 -2.36
N PHE A 62 20.18 10.41 -2.46
CA PHE A 62 19.13 10.75 -1.50
C PHE A 62 18.04 9.67 -1.41
N LEU A 63 17.60 9.10 -2.53
CA LEU A 63 16.54 8.08 -2.50
C LEU A 63 17.07 6.63 -2.55
N GLY A 64 18.28 6.38 -3.02
CA GLY A 64 18.84 5.02 -3.15
C GLY A 64 19.63 4.52 -1.94
N PHE A 65 20.19 5.44 -1.14
CA PHE A 65 21.11 5.11 -0.04
C PHE A 65 20.82 5.84 1.27
N ALA A 66 20.22 7.04 1.26
CA ALA A 66 19.93 7.73 2.51
C ALA A 66 18.88 6.97 3.36
N PRO A 67 19.00 6.97 4.70
CA PRO A 67 18.03 6.33 5.58
C PRO A 67 16.66 7.02 5.47
N ALA A 68 15.57 6.24 5.40
CA ALA A 68 14.20 6.75 5.32
C ALA A 68 13.79 7.44 6.64
N LYS A 69 14.23 8.69 6.84
CA LYS A 69 13.83 9.55 7.95
C LYS A 69 12.82 10.58 7.46
N ARG A 70 11.91 11.01 8.34
CA ARG A 70 10.90 12.06 8.07
C ARG A 70 11.49 13.36 7.50
N TRP A 71 12.77 13.61 7.77
CA TRP A 71 13.54 14.77 7.30
C TRP A 71 14.13 14.64 5.89
N THR A 72 14.04 13.47 5.25
CA THR A 72 14.60 13.28 3.91
C THR A 72 13.82 14.07 2.85
N SER A 73 12.49 14.08 2.90
CA SER A 73 11.65 14.86 1.98
C SER A 73 11.91 16.37 2.02
N PRO A 74 11.92 17.05 3.19
CA PRO A 74 12.23 18.48 3.22
C PRO A 74 13.68 18.78 2.79
N LEU A 75 14.64 17.91 3.11
CA LEU A 75 16.03 18.08 2.67
C LEU A 75 16.20 17.96 1.16
N VAL A 76 15.55 16.97 0.53
CA VAL A 76 15.52 16.81 -0.94
C VAL A 76 14.92 18.04 -1.59
N PHE A 77 13.84 18.59 -1.02
CA PHE A 77 13.19 19.80 -1.53
C PHE A 77 14.09 21.04 -1.41
N LEU A 78 14.78 21.21 -0.27
CA LEU A 78 15.72 22.32 -0.06
C LEU A 78 16.91 22.26 -1.01
N VAL A 79 17.48 21.07 -1.25
CA VAL A 79 18.59 20.88 -2.21
C VAL A 79 18.13 21.16 -3.64
N PHE A 80 16.93 20.70 -3.99
CA PHE A 80 16.34 20.95 -5.30
C PHE A 80 16.12 22.44 -5.57
N ILE A 81 15.46 23.14 -4.64
CA ILE A 81 15.19 24.59 -4.74
C ILE A 81 16.49 25.38 -4.67
N GLY A 82 17.39 25.04 -3.77
CA GLY A 82 18.68 25.71 -3.63
C GLY A 82 19.47 25.67 -4.93
N GLY A 83 19.59 24.50 -5.55
CA GLY A 83 20.25 24.36 -6.85
C GLY A 83 19.52 25.13 -7.96
N TRP A 84 18.19 25.11 -7.97
CA TRP A 84 17.38 25.84 -8.94
C TRP A 84 17.62 27.36 -8.90
N PHE A 85 17.68 27.96 -7.70
CA PHE A 85 17.92 29.39 -7.54
C PHE A 85 19.38 29.80 -7.75
N TRP A 86 20.33 28.88 -7.51
CA TRP A 86 21.76 29.14 -7.67
C TRP A 86 22.22 29.08 -9.14
N LEU A 87 21.47 28.35 -9.97
CA LEU A 87 21.72 28.20 -11.39
C LEU A 87 20.89 29.23 -12.19
N SER A 88 21.51 29.90 -13.16
CA SER A 88 20.77 30.76 -14.10
C SER A 88 19.81 29.93 -14.97
N ALA A 89 18.88 30.59 -15.67
CA ALA A 89 17.71 29.94 -16.30
C ALA A 89 18.01 28.65 -17.11
N ALA A 90 19.10 28.63 -17.89
CA ALA A 90 19.39 27.50 -18.75
C ALA A 90 20.09 26.31 -18.03
N PRO A 91 21.12 26.52 -17.18
CA PRO A 91 21.65 25.47 -16.30
C PRO A 91 20.64 24.89 -15.29
N ALA A 92 19.63 25.67 -14.88
CA ALA A 92 18.58 25.21 -13.96
C ALA A 92 17.71 24.09 -14.57
N LEU A 93 17.50 24.10 -15.89
CA LEU A 93 16.76 23.04 -16.61
C LEU A 93 17.54 21.72 -16.63
N ALA A 94 18.86 21.77 -16.83
CA ALA A 94 19.73 20.60 -16.78
C ALA A 94 19.77 19.98 -15.37
N TRP A 95 19.79 20.83 -14.33
CA TRP A 95 19.66 20.43 -12.94
C TRP A 95 18.31 19.77 -12.62
N PHE A 96 17.21 20.33 -13.13
CA PHE A 96 15.88 19.75 -12.96
C PHE A 96 15.79 18.35 -13.54
N GLY A 97 16.20 18.20 -14.80
CA GLY A 97 16.17 16.93 -15.51
C GLY A 97 17.01 15.84 -14.84
N GLY A 98 18.24 16.20 -14.43
CA GLY A 98 19.11 15.29 -13.70
C GLY A 98 18.56 14.92 -12.33
N PHE A 99 18.05 15.87 -11.54
CA PHE A 99 17.50 15.61 -10.21
C PHE A 99 16.26 14.71 -10.25
N VAL A 100 15.31 15.01 -11.15
CA VAL A 100 14.09 14.19 -11.32
C VAL A 100 14.45 12.78 -11.80
N ALA A 101 15.35 12.64 -12.77
CA ALA A 101 15.84 11.34 -13.19
C ALA A 101 16.50 10.58 -12.01
N GLY A 102 17.36 11.27 -11.25
CA GLY A 102 18.12 10.68 -10.16
C GLY A 102 17.25 10.21 -9.01
N THR A 103 16.28 11.01 -8.58
CA THR A 103 15.33 10.62 -7.52
C THR A 103 14.49 9.40 -7.92
N ASN A 104 14.07 9.33 -9.19
CA ASN A 104 13.36 8.17 -9.74
C ASN A 104 14.24 6.89 -9.79
N PHE A 105 15.50 7.00 -10.24
CA PHE A 105 16.44 5.87 -10.20
C PHE A 105 16.79 5.46 -8.75
N GLY A 106 16.97 6.41 -7.85
CA GLY A 106 17.20 6.18 -6.43
C GLY A 106 16.01 5.45 -5.79
N ALA A 107 14.78 5.86 -6.09
CA ALA A 107 13.57 5.18 -5.66
C ALA A 107 13.52 3.74 -6.20
N GLY A 108 13.83 3.55 -7.49
CA GLY A 108 13.91 2.21 -8.10
C GLY A 108 14.94 1.30 -7.42
N LEU A 109 16.12 1.84 -7.11
CA LEU A 109 17.18 1.12 -6.39
C LEU A 109 16.76 0.76 -4.96
N ARG A 110 16.12 1.68 -4.23
CA ARG A 110 15.61 1.42 -2.88
C ARG A 110 14.53 0.36 -2.91
N SER A 111 13.56 0.45 -3.83
CA SER A 111 12.53 -0.57 -4.03
C SER A 111 13.13 -1.94 -4.33
N ARG A 112 14.21 -2.00 -5.12
CA ARG A 112 14.94 -3.25 -5.38
C ARG A 112 15.66 -3.77 -4.14
N LYS A 113 16.27 -2.91 -3.32
CA LYS A 113 16.92 -3.32 -2.06
C LYS A 113 15.93 -3.78 -1.00
N THR A 114 14.78 -3.11 -0.86
CA THR A 114 13.71 -3.55 0.04
C THR A 114 13.07 -4.84 -0.45
N GLY A 115 12.86 -4.99 -1.76
CA GLY A 115 12.39 -6.24 -2.37
C GLY A 115 13.39 -7.39 -2.24
N ARG A 116 14.70 -7.12 -2.32
CA ARG A 116 15.76 -8.14 -2.18
C ARG A 116 16.04 -8.54 -0.73
N ARG A 117 15.58 -7.78 0.27
CA ARG A 117 15.67 -8.15 1.70
C ARG A 117 14.65 -9.23 2.08
N SER A 118 13.81 -9.65 1.14
CA SER A 118 12.83 -10.73 1.31
C SER A 118 13.13 -11.82 0.28
N ALA A 119 14.15 -12.64 0.56
CA ALA A 119 14.35 -13.88 -0.19
C ALA A 119 13.28 -14.93 0.16
N ASN A 120 12.62 -14.76 1.31
CA ASN A 120 11.34 -15.38 1.65
C ASN A 120 10.41 -14.25 2.12
N PRO A 121 9.33 -13.91 1.40
CA PRO A 121 8.25 -13.12 1.98
C PRO A 121 7.75 -13.86 3.23
N PRO A 122 7.53 -13.15 4.36
CA PRO A 122 6.92 -13.80 5.50
C PRO A 122 5.57 -14.34 5.05
N GLU A 123 5.36 -15.62 5.28
CA GLU A 123 4.13 -16.32 4.92
C GLU A 123 2.93 -15.62 5.54
N TRP A 124 3.10 -15.12 6.77
CA TRP A 124 2.07 -14.42 7.52
C TRP A 124 2.54 -13.04 8.00
N ALA A 125 1.63 -12.08 8.06
CA ALA A 125 1.81 -10.84 8.81
C ALA A 125 0.61 -10.53 9.68
N VAL A 126 0.84 -10.14 10.93
CA VAL A 126 -0.17 -9.71 11.90
C VAL A 126 0.16 -8.30 12.34
N ASP A 127 -0.73 -7.34 12.10
CA ASP A 127 -0.54 -5.90 12.35
C ASP A 127 0.81 -5.37 11.84
N GLY A 128 1.21 -5.85 10.65
CA GLY A 128 2.47 -5.49 10.00
C GLY A 128 3.71 -6.19 10.55
N ARG A 129 3.58 -7.00 11.61
CA ARG A 129 4.66 -7.86 12.10
C ARG A 129 4.69 -9.17 11.31
N ALA A 130 5.86 -9.50 10.78
CA ALA A 130 6.10 -10.69 9.97
C ALA A 130 6.27 -11.95 10.83
N PHE A 131 5.68 -13.07 10.38
CA PHE A 131 5.80 -14.40 10.98
C PHE A 131 6.11 -15.43 9.89
N SER A 132 7.01 -16.36 10.20
CA SER A 132 7.44 -17.43 9.29
C SER A 132 6.69 -18.75 9.50
N GLY A 133 5.69 -18.80 10.38
CA GLY A 133 4.94 -20.02 10.67
C GLY A 133 3.52 -19.73 11.11
N THR A 134 2.59 -20.55 10.62
CA THR A 134 1.14 -20.42 10.82
C THR A 134 0.76 -20.42 12.30
N ASP A 135 1.35 -21.30 13.12
CA ASP A 135 0.99 -21.39 14.55
C ASP A 135 1.34 -20.11 15.32
N ALA A 136 2.55 -19.59 15.12
CA ALA A 136 3.00 -18.37 15.76
C ALA A 136 2.18 -17.15 15.30
N ALA A 137 1.83 -17.08 14.01
CA ALA A 137 0.98 -16.03 13.47
C ALA A 137 -0.45 -16.11 14.05
N ARG A 138 -1.00 -17.32 14.13
CA ARG A 138 -2.33 -17.58 14.69
C ARG A 138 -2.41 -17.22 16.17
N GLU A 139 -1.43 -17.64 16.96
CA GLU A 139 -1.36 -17.31 18.39
C GLU A 139 -1.26 -15.80 18.59
N ALA A 140 -0.39 -15.12 17.82
CA ALA A 140 -0.26 -13.67 17.89
C ALA A 140 -1.54 -12.94 17.47
N ALA A 141 -2.23 -13.39 16.42
CA ALA A 141 -3.47 -12.78 15.96
C ALA A 141 -4.63 -12.99 16.93
N LEU A 142 -4.77 -14.19 17.52
CA LEU A 142 -5.76 -14.45 18.57
C LEU A 142 -5.49 -13.62 19.82
N ALA A 143 -4.22 -13.51 20.23
CA ALA A 143 -3.84 -12.66 21.35
C ALA A 143 -4.18 -11.18 21.07
N ALA A 144 -3.89 -10.69 19.86
CA ALA A 144 -4.26 -9.34 19.44
C ALA A 144 -5.76 -9.10 19.44
N LEU A 145 -6.55 -10.06 18.93
CA LEU A 145 -8.01 -9.96 18.94
C LEU A 145 -8.58 -9.91 20.37
N ARG A 146 -8.06 -10.73 21.28
CA ARG A 146 -8.43 -10.71 22.71
C ARG A 146 -8.07 -9.41 23.40
N MET A 147 -6.94 -8.80 23.03
CA MET A 147 -6.57 -7.47 23.54
C MET A 147 -7.57 -6.39 23.10
N LEU A 148 -8.16 -6.52 21.90
CA LEU A 148 -9.21 -5.60 21.45
C LEU A 148 -10.51 -5.76 22.24
N ASP A 149 -10.81 -6.95 22.76
CA ASP A 149 -12.02 -7.19 23.56
C ASP A 149 -11.94 -6.64 24.99
N THR A 150 -10.80 -6.07 25.40
CA THR A 150 -10.68 -5.46 26.72
C THR A 150 -11.46 -4.14 26.79
N PRO A 151 -12.11 -3.81 27.93
CA PRO A 151 -12.90 -2.58 28.06
C PRO A 151 -12.08 -1.33 27.77
N GLY A 152 -12.58 -0.47 26.87
CA GLY A 152 -11.89 0.76 26.46
C GLY A 152 -10.77 0.56 25.44
N SER A 153 -10.50 -0.68 25.03
CA SER A 153 -9.64 -0.97 23.88
C SER A 153 -10.44 -0.80 22.60
N ASN A 154 -9.90 0.00 21.70
CA ASN A 154 -10.52 0.37 20.43
C ASN A 154 -9.45 0.16 19.36
N GLY A 155 -9.71 -0.65 18.35
CA GLY A 155 -8.67 -0.92 17.37
C GLY A 155 -9.12 -1.74 16.18
N ARG A 156 -8.12 -2.23 15.47
CA ARG A 156 -8.28 -3.07 14.29
C ARG A 156 -7.13 -4.06 14.26
N LEU A 157 -7.47 -5.34 14.15
CA LEU A 157 -6.56 -6.41 13.80
C LEU A 157 -6.49 -6.52 12.28
N THR A 158 -5.29 -6.66 11.74
CA THR A 158 -5.04 -6.98 10.33
C THR A 158 -4.14 -8.21 10.24
N VAL A 159 -4.61 -9.26 9.57
CA VAL A 159 -3.83 -10.46 9.26
C VAL A 159 -3.71 -10.60 7.76
N LEU A 160 -2.50 -10.84 7.26
CA LEU A 160 -2.22 -11.02 5.84
C LEU A 160 -1.50 -12.35 5.61
N TYR A 161 -1.86 -12.99 4.50
CA TYR A 161 -1.19 -14.16 3.95
C TYR A 161 -1.06 -13.97 2.45
N GLU A 162 0.16 -13.75 1.95
CA GLU A 162 0.39 -13.39 0.54
C GLU A 162 -0.54 -12.26 0.05
N SER A 163 -1.50 -12.57 -0.84
CA SER A 163 -2.53 -11.64 -1.31
C SER A 163 -3.77 -11.61 -0.43
N ALA A 164 -4.04 -12.65 0.35
CA ALA A 164 -5.22 -12.79 1.19
C ALA A 164 -5.11 -11.96 2.48
N GLY A 165 -6.26 -11.62 3.05
CA GLY A 165 -6.31 -10.86 4.29
C GLY A 165 -7.57 -11.09 5.10
N PHE A 166 -7.42 -10.90 6.40
CA PHE A 166 -8.48 -10.88 7.38
C PHE A 166 -8.34 -9.61 8.22
N GLU A 167 -9.47 -8.96 8.49
CA GLU A 167 -9.52 -7.74 9.27
C GLU A 167 -10.64 -7.88 10.31
N ALA A 168 -10.35 -7.55 11.56
CA ALA A 168 -11.38 -7.46 12.59
C ALA A 168 -11.28 -6.10 13.27
N ALA A 169 -12.41 -5.40 13.37
CA ALA A 169 -12.47 -4.06 13.92
C ALA A 169 -13.61 -3.97 14.94
N GLY A 170 -13.33 -3.37 16.08
CA GLY A 170 -14.27 -3.32 17.18
C GLY A 170 -13.58 -3.18 18.53
N GLY A 171 -14.30 -3.57 19.57
CA GLY A 171 -13.77 -3.57 20.93
C GLY A 171 -14.72 -4.13 21.98
N GLY A 172 -14.20 -4.27 23.19
CA GLY A 172 -14.90 -4.84 24.33
C GLY A 172 -16.26 -4.16 24.61
N GLY A 173 -17.30 -4.98 24.73
CA GLY A 173 -18.67 -4.54 25.05
C GLY A 173 -19.53 -4.11 23.87
N ILE A 174 -18.94 -3.93 22.67
CA ILE A 174 -19.68 -3.61 21.43
C ILE A 174 -19.66 -4.79 20.46
N GLY A 175 -18.51 -5.46 20.35
CA GLY A 175 -18.26 -6.55 19.41
C GLY A 175 -17.43 -6.12 18.20
N PHE A 176 -17.30 -7.04 17.24
CA PHE A 176 -16.38 -6.97 16.13
C PHE A 176 -17.08 -7.09 14.77
N VAL A 177 -16.69 -6.26 13.83
CA VAL A 177 -16.95 -6.47 12.40
C VAL A 177 -15.75 -7.18 11.80
N CYS A 178 -15.98 -8.31 11.17
CA CYS A 178 -14.93 -9.14 10.58
C CYS A 178 -15.05 -9.13 9.06
N HIS A 179 -13.95 -8.86 8.39
CA HIS A 179 -13.82 -8.89 6.94
C HIS A 179 -12.74 -9.90 6.53
N ARG A 180 -12.93 -10.54 5.38
CA ARG A 180 -11.88 -11.37 4.76
C ARG A 180 -11.86 -11.17 3.26
N SER A 181 -10.72 -11.48 2.65
CA SER A 181 -10.56 -11.47 1.20
C SER A 181 -9.47 -12.46 0.79
N SER A 182 -9.65 -13.12 -0.34
CA SER A 182 -8.58 -13.90 -1.00
C SER A 182 -7.54 -12.99 -1.67
N ASN A 183 -7.88 -11.72 -1.91
CA ASN A 183 -7.02 -10.75 -2.57
C ASN A 183 -7.30 -9.33 -2.06
N THR A 184 -6.50 -8.88 -1.11
CA THR A 184 -6.55 -7.55 -0.48
C THR A 184 -6.35 -6.38 -1.46
N ALA A 185 -5.83 -6.64 -2.66
CA ALA A 185 -5.67 -5.64 -3.72
C ALA A 185 -6.91 -5.49 -4.62
N ASP A 186 -7.91 -6.36 -4.45
CA ASP A 186 -9.18 -6.32 -5.17
C ASP A 186 -10.30 -5.99 -4.18
N ASP A 187 -10.80 -4.77 -4.20
CA ASP A 187 -11.86 -4.32 -3.28
C ASP A 187 -13.14 -5.14 -3.45
N GLY A 188 -13.43 -5.65 -4.65
CA GLY A 188 -14.58 -6.51 -4.92
C GLY A 188 -14.44 -7.95 -4.41
N ALA A 189 -13.25 -8.35 -3.97
CA ALA A 189 -13.00 -9.68 -3.40
C ALA A 189 -13.24 -9.75 -1.89
N TRP A 190 -13.65 -8.63 -1.26
CA TRP A 190 -13.92 -8.59 0.17
C TRP A 190 -15.29 -9.16 0.51
N ALA A 191 -15.32 -9.87 1.63
CA ALA A 191 -16.53 -10.37 2.27
C ALA A 191 -16.57 -9.89 3.72
N VAL A 192 -17.76 -9.62 4.22
CA VAL A 192 -18.03 -9.29 5.62
C VAL A 192 -18.80 -10.44 6.28
N LEU A 193 -18.42 -10.80 7.49
CA LEU A 193 -19.12 -11.82 8.26
C LEU A 193 -20.50 -11.28 8.67
N SER A 194 -21.56 -12.06 8.42
CA SER A 194 -22.93 -11.72 8.75
C SER A 194 -23.61 -12.86 9.49
N ARG A 195 -24.44 -12.50 10.46
CA ARG A 195 -25.41 -13.42 11.08
C ARG A 195 -26.64 -13.53 10.19
N ASP A 196 -27.33 -14.65 10.30
CA ASP A 196 -28.62 -14.85 9.65
C ASP A 196 -29.70 -14.08 10.42
N GLN A 197 -29.80 -12.78 10.15
CA GLN A 197 -30.75 -11.85 10.76
C GLN A 197 -31.38 -10.93 9.69
N PRO A 198 -32.60 -10.41 9.93
CA PRO A 198 -33.28 -9.54 8.97
C PRO A 198 -32.46 -8.29 8.61
N ASN A 199 -32.51 -7.88 7.33
CA ASN A 199 -31.76 -6.73 6.82
C ASN A 199 -32.09 -5.37 7.49
N ALA A 200 -33.22 -5.28 8.20
CA ALA A 200 -33.65 -4.10 8.95
C ALA A 200 -33.10 -4.02 10.39
N ALA A 201 -32.05 -4.79 10.70
CA ALA A 201 -31.45 -4.77 12.03
C ALA A 201 -30.97 -3.35 12.43
N PRO A 202 -31.14 -2.96 13.70
CA PRO A 202 -30.65 -1.67 14.21
C PRO A 202 -29.14 -1.54 13.98
N SER A 203 -28.66 -0.32 13.74
CA SER A 203 -27.23 -0.04 13.63
C SER A 203 -26.65 0.39 14.97
N ILE A 204 -25.43 -0.05 15.26
CA ILE A 204 -24.66 0.32 16.46
C ILE A 204 -23.36 0.98 16.04
N GLU A 205 -22.89 1.95 16.82
CA GLU A 205 -21.59 2.58 16.59
C GLU A 205 -20.46 1.63 16.99
N VAL A 206 -19.58 1.28 16.06
CA VAL A 206 -18.41 0.41 16.25
C VAL A 206 -17.14 1.20 15.99
N SER A 207 -16.12 0.99 16.82
CA SER A 207 -14.80 1.56 16.60
C SER A 207 -14.07 0.78 15.50
N MET A 208 -13.56 1.49 14.50
CA MET A 208 -12.91 0.94 13.31
C MET A 208 -11.46 1.41 13.24
N GLY A 209 -10.68 1.14 14.29
CA GLY A 209 -9.37 1.76 14.51
C GLY A 209 -9.51 3.23 14.91
N ASN A 210 -9.01 4.15 14.07
CA ASN A 210 -9.00 5.60 14.34
C ASN A 210 -10.32 6.32 13.97
N ALA A 211 -11.32 5.57 13.50
CA ALA A 211 -12.62 6.09 13.09
C ALA A 211 -13.74 5.31 13.76
N LYS A 212 -14.95 5.82 13.67
CA LYS A 212 -16.17 5.13 14.11
C LYS A 212 -17.12 4.94 12.93
N ALA A 213 -17.88 3.85 12.94
CA ALA A 213 -18.87 3.55 11.91
C ALA A 213 -20.16 3.02 12.53
N PHE A 214 -21.30 3.35 11.95
CA PHE A 214 -22.57 2.73 12.29
C PHE A 214 -22.72 1.43 11.50
N MET A 215 -22.73 0.32 12.22
CA MET A 215 -22.75 -1.03 11.64
C MET A 215 -24.08 -1.70 11.95
N PRO A 216 -24.76 -2.31 10.97
CA PRO A 216 -25.92 -3.15 11.24
C PRO A 216 -25.58 -4.25 12.25
N LEU A 217 -26.44 -4.49 13.24
CA LEU A 217 -26.18 -5.45 14.32
C LEU A 217 -25.89 -6.87 13.80
N ARG A 218 -26.42 -7.23 12.62
CA ARG A 218 -26.14 -8.50 11.94
C ARG A 218 -24.66 -8.69 11.54
N LEU A 219 -23.91 -7.60 11.37
CA LEU A 219 -22.49 -7.62 10.98
C LEU A 219 -21.53 -7.47 12.16
N VAL A 220 -22.06 -7.19 13.34
CA VAL A 220 -21.27 -7.12 14.58
C VAL A 220 -21.31 -8.50 15.22
N HIS A 221 -20.21 -8.97 15.76
CA HIS A 221 -20.06 -10.33 16.31
C HIS A 221 -19.36 -10.28 17.66
N ASP A 222 -19.62 -11.26 18.53
CA ASP A 222 -18.85 -11.39 19.77
C ASP A 222 -17.43 -11.90 19.49
N LEU A 223 -16.59 -11.88 20.53
CA LEU A 223 -15.20 -12.36 20.44
C LEU A 223 -15.14 -13.82 19.96
N GLY A 224 -16.05 -14.68 20.41
CA GLY A 224 -16.03 -16.10 20.06
C GLY A 224 -16.25 -16.35 18.57
N ALA A 225 -17.22 -15.66 17.98
CA ALA A 225 -17.47 -15.70 16.54
C ALA A 225 -16.31 -15.10 15.73
N ALA A 226 -15.69 -14.02 16.22
CA ALA A 226 -14.52 -13.42 15.58
C ALA A 226 -13.28 -14.36 15.63
N GLU A 227 -13.04 -15.04 16.76
CA GLU A 227 -11.97 -16.03 16.91
C GLU A 227 -12.19 -17.25 16.00
N ALA A 228 -13.44 -17.70 15.87
CA ALA A 228 -13.79 -18.80 14.96
C ALA A 228 -13.54 -18.41 13.49
N ALA A 229 -13.99 -17.23 13.07
CA ALA A 229 -13.76 -16.72 11.72
C ALA A 229 -12.26 -16.52 11.41
N LEU A 230 -11.49 -16.03 12.38
CA LEU A 230 -10.04 -15.89 12.25
C LEU A 230 -9.36 -17.27 12.12
N THR A 231 -9.78 -18.24 12.93
CA THR A 231 -9.26 -19.61 12.86
C THR A 231 -9.57 -20.27 11.52
N GLU A 232 -10.77 -20.07 10.98
CA GLU A 232 -11.17 -20.53 9.65
C GLU A 232 -10.28 -19.89 8.56
N PHE A 233 -9.98 -18.59 8.68
CA PHE A 233 -9.06 -17.91 7.76
C PHE A 233 -7.66 -18.53 7.77
N PHE A 234 -7.11 -18.84 8.95
CA PHE A 234 -5.81 -19.52 9.05
C PHE A 234 -5.82 -20.92 8.43
N ALA A 235 -6.96 -21.63 8.48
CA ALA A 235 -7.09 -22.95 7.86
C ALA A 235 -7.14 -22.88 6.32
N SER A 236 -7.65 -21.78 5.75
CA SER A 236 -7.83 -21.65 4.30
C SER A 236 -7.87 -20.17 3.86
N PRO A 237 -6.71 -19.48 3.79
CA PRO A 237 -6.64 -18.04 3.59
C PRO A 237 -7.05 -17.60 2.17
N VAL A 238 -6.80 -18.43 1.16
CA VAL A 238 -7.02 -18.12 -0.27
C VAL A 238 -8.38 -18.59 -0.81
N LEU A 239 -9.29 -19.04 0.06
CA LEU A 239 -10.66 -19.38 -0.35
C LEU A 239 -11.33 -18.18 -1.03
N THR A 240 -11.97 -18.45 -2.17
CA THR A 240 -12.77 -17.45 -2.93
C THR A 240 -14.27 -17.65 -2.73
N SER A 241 -14.68 -18.78 -2.15
CA SER A 241 -16.05 -19.07 -1.72
C SER A 241 -16.07 -19.18 -0.20
N TYR A 242 -16.76 -18.25 0.44
CA TYR A 242 -16.68 -18.05 1.88
C TYR A 242 -17.81 -18.76 2.66
N GLY A 243 -18.79 -19.34 1.95
CA GLY A 243 -19.97 -19.93 2.59
C GLY A 243 -21.05 -18.90 2.94
N PRO A 244 -22.20 -19.35 3.49
CA PRO A 244 -23.41 -18.52 3.63
C PRO A 244 -23.29 -17.42 4.70
N ALA A 245 -22.36 -17.57 5.65
CA ALA A 245 -22.12 -16.59 6.71
C ALA A 245 -21.37 -15.34 6.23
N TRP A 246 -20.91 -15.31 4.98
CA TRP A 246 -20.07 -14.24 4.46
C TRP A 246 -20.77 -13.56 3.29
N VAL A 247 -21.00 -12.25 3.44
CA VAL A 247 -21.66 -11.42 2.43
C VAL A 247 -20.60 -10.69 1.61
N THR A 248 -20.68 -10.78 0.29
CA THR A 248 -19.77 -10.11 -0.65
C THR A 248 -20.43 -8.90 -1.32
N GLY A 249 -19.62 -8.11 -2.04
CA GLY A 249 -20.12 -7.00 -2.85
C GLY A 249 -20.30 -5.68 -2.06
N PRO A 250 -21.24 -4.81 -2.45
CA PRO A 250 -21.31 -3.43 -1.96
C PRO A 250 -21.43 -3.29 -0.44
N GLU A 251 -22.04 -4.27 0.24
CA GLU A 251 -22.15 -4.26 1.70
C GLU A 251 -20.80 -4.50 2.40
N ALA A 252 -20.00 -5.43 1.89
CA ALA A 252 -18.65 -5.66 2.40
C ALA A 252 -17.74 -4.45 2.15
N GLU A 253 -17.85 -3.84 0.97
CA GLU A 253 -17.10 -2.63 0.61
C GLU A 253 -17.49 -1.42 1.47
N ALA A 254 -18.78 -1.16 1.64
CA ALA A 254 -19.28 0.01 2.38
C ALA A 254 -18.96 -0.04 3.88
N THR A 255 -18.88 -1.24 4.45
CA THR A 255 -18.59 -1.45 5.88
C THR A 255 -17.10 -1.53 6.16
N ARG A 256 -16.28 -1.68 5.13
CA ARG A 256 -14.83 -1.65 5.26
C ARG A 256 -14.35 -0.19 5.23
N LEU A 257 -14.09 0.39 6.39
CA LEU A 257 -13.45 1.70 6.47
C LEU A 257 -11.99 1.59 5.99
N ASN A 258 -11.78 1.91 4.71
CA ASN A 258 -10.48 2.06 4.08
C ASN A 258 -9.80 3.35 4.59
N THR A 259 -9.38 3.38 5.85
CA THR A 259 -8.47 4.42 6.36
C THR A 259 -7.04 4.11 5.93
N ARG A 260 -6.79 4.07 4.62
CA ARG A 260 -5.47 4.40 4.07
C ARG A 260 -5.51 5.88 3.69
N ARG A 261 -5.30 6.76 4.66
CA ARG A 261 -4.90 8.15 4.40
C ARG A 261 -3.57 8.39 5.09
#